data_AF-A0A370DI21-F1
#
_entry.id   AF-A0A370DI21-F1
#
_cell.length_a   1.000
_cell.length_b   1.000
_cell.length_c   1.000
_cell.angle_alpha   90.00
_cell.angle_beta   90.00
_cell.angle_gamma   90.00
#
_symmetry.space_group_name_H-M   'P 1'
#
loop_
_entity.id
_entity.type
_entity.pdbx_description
1 polymer ?
#
loop_
_entity_poly.entity_id
_entity_poly.type
_entity_poly.pdbx_seq_one_letter_code
_entity_poly.pdbx_strand_id
1 'polypeptide(L)'
;MYKKSQQYINQLSREQEKELVANEKLLLIAVSVRNRLSFNDMITNYEISETECIQYLAKLDKLKIIDLLPNNRIKLRIDDGFSWLKNGPIEQFFEKQIQAQFLKSTFNGDCEKRKFLFGLLSESSIQVLMKKITTLSNEFSELHRQDSALPLDKRHNIGFMLALRPWELEKFQSFIKKID
;
A
#
# COMPACT_ATOMS: atom_id res chain seq x y z
N MET A 1 -28.27 3.49 25.72
CA MET A 1 -27.42 2.69 24.81
C MET A 1 -27.00 3.55 23.63
N TYR A 2 -25.78 4.09 23.62
CA TYR A 2 -25.29 4.88 22.49
C TYR A 2 -24.75 3.93 21.40
N LYS A 3 -25.54 3.71 20.33
CA LYS A 3 -24.99 3.23 19.05
C LYS A 3 -24.14 4.35 18.47
N LYS A 4 -22.84 4.37 18.74
CA LYS A 4 -21.89 5.14 17.92
C LYS A 4 -21.98 4.57 16.51
N SER A 5 -22.50 5.35 15.58
CA SER A 5 -22.40 5.06 14.15
C SER A 5 -20.92 4.82 13.83
N GLN A 6 -20.60 3.59 13.49
CA GLN A 6 -19.24 3.16 13.19
C GLN A 6 -18.96 3.63 11.76
N GLN A 7 -18.59 4.91 11.61
CA GLN A 7 -18.11 5.43 10.33
C GLN A 7 -16.80 4.74 10.01
N TYR A 8 -16.87 3.80 9.06
CA TYR A 8 -15.72 3.29 8.35
C TYR A 8 -15.25 4.37 7.39
N ILE A 9 -13.94 4.54 7.28
CA ILE A 9 -13.33 5.47 6.31
C ILE A 9 -12.79 4.67 5.13
N ASN A 10 -13.20 5.06 3.94
CA ASN A 10 -12.80 4.39 2.69
C ASN A 10 -11.56 5.05 2.07
N GLN A 11 -11.18 6.23 2.58
CA GLN A 11 -10.04 7.02 2.15
C GLN A 11 -9.61 7.98 3.25
N LEU A 12 -8.31 8.29 3.33
CA LEU A 12 -7.79 9.35 4.18
C LEU A 12 -7.91 10.71 3.49
N SER A 13 -8.05 11.78 4.28
CA SER A 13 -7.86 13.13 3.78
C SER A 13 -6.39 13.41 3.48
N ARG A 14 -6.13 14.39 2.62
CA ARG A 14 -4.76 14.76 2.22
C ARG A 14 -3.90 15.17 3.41
N GLU A 15 -4.49 15.85 4.39
CA GLU A 15 -3.76 16.26 5.60
C GLU A 15 -3.44 15.08 6.50
N GLN A 16 -4.35 14.09 6.62
CA GLN A 16 -4.05 12.83 7.32
C GLN A 16 -2.90 12.08 6.63
N GLU A 17 -2.90 11.98 5.30
CA GLU A 17 -1.80 11.35 4.57
C GLU A 17 -0.47 12.08 4.76
N LYS A 18 -0.48 13.43 4.71
CA LYS A 18 0.72 14.25 4.98
C LYS A 18 1.27 14.00 6.38
N GLU A 19 0.40 13.94 7.38
CA GLU A 19 0.80 13.71 8.77
C GLU A 19 1.43 12.33 8.97
N LEU A 20 0.93 11.32 8.24
CA LEU A 20 1.53 9.97 8.24
C LEU A 20 2.91 9.98 7.60
N VAL A 21 3.06 10.52 6.39
CA VAL A 21 4.37 10.52 5.69
C VAL A 21 5.41 11.43 6.31
N ALA A 22 5.00 12.39 7.15
CA ALA A 22 5.93 13.29 7.85
C ALA A 22 6.73 12.60 8.97
N ASN A 23 6.34 11.39 9.39
CA ASN A 23 7.06 10.62 10.39
C ASN A 23 7.10 9.14 9.98
N GLU A 24 8.30 8.65 9.65
CA GLU A 24 8.49 7.28 9.14
C GLU A 24 8.05 6.20 10.12
N LYS A 25 8.29 6.39 11.44
CA LYS A 25 7.82 5.43 12.46
C LYS A 25 6.29 5.44 12.56
N LEU A 26 5.64 6.61 12.47
CA LEU A 26 4.18 6.69 12.45
C LEU A 26 3.60 5.98 11.22
N LEU A 27 4.20 6.20 10.03
CA LEU A 27 3.79 5.51 8.80
C LEU A 27 4.00 3.99 8.93
N LEU A 28 5.12 3.54 9.50
CA LEU A 28 5.40 2.13 9.77
C LEU A 28 4.31 1.51 10.66
N ILE A 29 3.94 2.18 11.76
CA ILE A 29 2.87 1.70 12.65
C ILE A 29 1.52 1.69 11.92
N ALA A 30 1.22 2.72 11.11
CA ALA A 30 -0.01 2.74 10.31
C ALA A 30 -0.10 1.56 9.32
N VAL A 31 0.99 1.26 8.60
CA VAL A 31 1.08 0.12 7.68
C VAL A 31 1.01 -1.22 8.43
N SER A 32 1.66 -1.32 9.58
CA SER A 32 1.64 -2.52 10.44
C SER A 32 0.23 -2.85 10.90
N VAL A 33 -0.49 -1.82 11.37
CA VAL A 33 -1.87 -1.96 11.80
C VAL A 33 -2.79 -2.32 10.64
N ARG A 34 -2.59 -1.74 9.44
CA ARG A 34 -3.30 -2.16 8.22
C ARG A 34 -3.06 -3.64 7.90
N ASN A 35 -1.83 -4.12 8.07
CA ASN A 35 -1.45 -5.53 7.92
C ASN A 35 -1.87 -6.42 9.11
N ARG A 36 -2.70 -5.89 10.02
CA ARG A 36 -3.25 -6.56 11.20
C ARG A 36 -2.18 -7.09 12.16
N LEU A 37 -1.04 -6.40 12.26
CA LEU A 37 -0.06 -6.69 13.31
C LEU A 37 -0.62 -6.25 14.67
N SER A 38 -0.40 -7.08 15.69
CA SER A 38 -0.71 -6.75 17.07
C SER A 38 0.32 -5.77 17.64
N PHE A 39 -0.02 -5.15 18.77
CA PHE A 39 0.92 -4.33 19.54
C PHE A 39 2.23 -5.10 19.82
N ASN A 40 2.11 -6.35 20.25
CA ASN A 40 3.27 -7.19 20.58
C ASN A 40 4.12 -7.49 19.35
N ASP A 41 3.51 -7.75 18.18
CA ASP A 41 4.25 -7.94 16.94
C ASP A 41 5.07 -6.69 16.60
N MET A 42 4.49 -5.49 16.77
CA MET A 42 5.17 -4.24 16.43
C MET A 42 6.38 -3.96 17.33
N ILE A 43 6.25 -4.13 18.65
CA ILE A 43 7.37 -3.89 19.58
C ILE A 43 8.43 -5.00 19.53
N THR A 44 8.08 -6.20 19.04
CA THR A 44 9.02 -7.32 18.91
C THR A 44 9.80 -7.23 17.61
N ASN A 45 9.15 -6.82 16.52
CA ASN A 45 9.72 -6.86 15.17
C ASN A 45 10.40 -5.56 14.74
N TYR A 46 10.16 -4.45 15.44
CA TYR A 46 10.70 -3.13 15.09
C TYR A 46 11.47 -2.50 16.24
N GLU A 47 12.43 -1.64 15.88
CA GLU A 47 13.18 -0.83 16.84
C GLU A 47 12.33 0.36 17.32
N ILE A 48 11.37 0.04 18.19
CA ILE A 48 10.43 0.99 18.79
C ILE A 48 10.15 0.59 20.24
N SER A 49 10.19 1.57 21.15
CA SER A 49 9.79 1.32 22.54
C SER A 49 8.27 1.15 22.68
N GLU A 50 7.83 0.49 23.76
CA GLU A 50 6.41 0.38 24.08
C GLU A 50 5.72 1.75 24.14
N THR A 51 6.36 2.73 24.79
CA THR A 51 5.85 4.09 24.94
C THR A 51 5.67 4.77 23.58
N GLU A 52 6.68 4.70 22.69
CA GLU A 52 6.57 5.26 21.34
C GLU A 52 5.45 4.58 20.54
N CYS A 53 5.33 3.25 20.62
CA CYS A 53 4.30 2.50 19.92
C CYS A 53 2.90 2.91 20.38
N ILE A 54 2.68 3.02 21.70
CA ILE A 54 1.41 3.51 22.28
C ILE A 54 1.11 4.94 21.81
N GLN A 55 2.11 5.83 21.80
CA GLN A 55 1.94 7.20 21.33
C GLN A 55 1.50 7.25 19.86
N TYR A 56 2.12 6.45 18.98
CA TYR A 56 1.70 6.38 17.58
C TYR A 56 0.32 5.76 17.42
N LEU A 57 -0.02 4.71 18.16
CA LEU A 57 -1.37 4.13 18.15
C LEU A 57 -2.43 5.14 18.61
N ALA A 58 -2.16 5.89 19.68
CA ALA A 58 -3.03 6.96 20.15
C ALA A 58 -3.18 8.07 19.09
N LYS A 59 -2.11 8.38 18.35
CA LYS A 59 -2.15 9.32 17.24
C LYS A 59 -3.03 8.80 16.10
N LEU A 60 -2.92 7.52 15.73
CA LEU A 60 -3.78 6.90 14.72
C LEU A 60 -5.26 6.86 15.14
N ASP A 61 -5.55 6.69 16.44
CA ASP A 61 -6.92 6.77 16.99
C ASP A 61 -7.50 8.19 16.89
N LYS A 62 -6.68 9.20 17.18
CA LYS A 62 -7.03 10.61 17.00
C LYS A 62 -7.33 10.92 15.53
N LEU A 63 -6.56 10.34 14.61
CA LEU A 63 -6.79 10.43 13.16
C LEU A 63 -7.97 9.60 12.67
N LYS A 64 -8.67 8.86 13.54
CA LYS A 64 -9.81 7.99 13.22
C LYS A 64 -9.50 6.86 12.25
N ILE A 65 -8.23 6.47 12.16
CA ILE A 65 -7.76 5.32 11.38
C ILE A 65 -8.05 4.02 12.14
N ILE A 66 -7.96 4.07 13.47
CA ILE A 66 -8.19 2.95 14.38
C ILE A 66 -9.08 3.37 15.54
N ASP A 67 -9.66 2.39 16.21
CA ASP A 67 -10.12 2.49 17.59
C ASP A 67 -9.09 1.77 18.47
N LEU A 68 -8.40 2.51 19.35
CA LEU A 68 -7.48 1.93 20.33
C LEU A 68 -8.28 1.51 21.58
N LEU A 69 -8.35 0.21 21.82
CA LEU A 69 -9.10 -0.40 22.91
C LEU A 69 -8.19 -0.73 24.11
N PRO A 70 -8.76 -1.00 25.31
CA PRO A 70 -7.99 -1.42 26.48
C PRO A 70 -7.04 -2.59 26.18
N ASN A 71 -5.92 -2.64 26.89
CA ASN A 71 -4.82 -3.59 26.69
C ASN A 71 -4.19 -3.52 25.29
N ASN A 72 -4.09 -2.31 24.73
CA ASN A 72 -3.51 -2.04 23.41
C ASN A 72 -4.12 -2.87 22.28
N ARG A 73 -5.40 -3.25 22.42
CA ARG A 73 -6.12 -3.98 21.37
C ARG A 73 -6.53 -3.00 20.29
N ILE A 74 -6.23 -3.34 19.04
CA ILE A 74 -6.41 -2.44 17.91
C ILE A 74 -7.61 -2.91 17.11
N LYS A 75 -8.57 -2.01 16.86
CA LYS A 75 -9.66 -2.24 15.92
C LYS A 75 -9.53 -1.27 14.76
N LEU A 76 -9.37 -1.79 13.55
CA LEU A 76 -9.30 -0.98 12.34
C LEU A 76 -10.65 -0.28 12.07
N ARG A 77 -10.58 1.01 11.69
CA ARG A 77 -11.74 1.79 11.21
C ARG A 77 -11.73 1.98 9.69
N ILE A 78 -10.74 1.44 9.01
CA ILE A 78 -10.70 1.38 7.55
C ILE A 78 -11.54 0.18 7.08
N ASP A 79 -12.31 0.34 6.02
CA ASP A 79 -13.03 -0.78 5.39
C ASP A 79 -12.10 -1.60 4.47
N ASP A 80 -12.59 -2.75 4.00
CA ASP A 80 -11.84 -3.60 3.06
C ASP A 80 -11.67 -2.92 1.67
N GLY A 81 -12.44 -1.86 1.39
CA GLY A 81 -12.36 -1.05 0.17
C GLY A 81 -11.42 0.16 0.27
N PHE A 82 -10.65 0.26 1.36
CA PHE A 82 -9.80 1.41 1.62
C PHE A 82 -8.76 1.61 0.51
N SER A 83 -8.70 2.83 -0.02
CA SER A 83 -7.70 3.25 -1.00
C SER A 83 -7.00 4.53 -0.54
N TRP A 84 -5.71 4.62 -0.82
CA TRP A 84 -4.97 5.89 -0.69
C TRP A 84 -5.55 6.93 -1.65
N LEU A 85 -5.35 8.21 -1.35
CA LEU A 85 -5.65 9.28 -2.30
C LEU A 85 -4.85 9.09 -3.56
N LYS A 86 -5.55 9.11 -4.70
CA LYS A 86 -4.91 9.16 -6.01
C LYS A 86 -4.06 10.42 -6.11
N ASN A 87 -2.80 10.28 -6.49
CA ASN A 87 -1.75 11.30 -6.44
C ASN A 87 -1.58 11.93 -5.04
N GLY A 88 -1.92 11.19 -3.98
CA GLY A 88 -1.85 11.60 -2.60
C GLY A 88 -0.43 11.56 -2.01
N PRO A 89 -0.20 12.17 -0.84
CA PRO A 89 1.10 12.14 -0.16
C PRO A 89 1.66 10.73 0.06
N ILE A 90 0.81 9.75 0.41
CA ILE A 90 1.26 8.37 0.64
C ILE A 90 1.64 7.69 -0.68
N GLU A 91 0.82 7.84 -1.72
CA GLU A 91 1.13 7.29 -3.04
C GLU A 91 2.46 7.86 -3.56
N GLN A 92 2.65 9.19 -3.51
CA GLN A 92 3.90 9.83 -3.94
C GLN A 92 5.11 9.39 -3.11
N PHE A 93 4.93 9.16 -1.80
CA PHE A 93 6.00 8.62 -0.96
C PHE A 93 6.41 7.23 -1.44
N PHE A 94 5.45 6.32 -1.63
CA PHE A 94 5.73 4.98 -2.10
C PHE A 94 6.28 4.95 -3.53
N GLU A 95 5.76 5.76 -4.45
CA GLU A 95 6.26 5.86 -5.84
C GLU A 95 7.75 6.17 -5.88
N LYS A 96 8.21 7.15 -5.07
CA LYS A 96 9.64 7.50 -4.97
C LYS A 96 10.48 6.30 -4.52
N GLN A 97 10.00 5.56 -3.52
CA GLN A 97 10.72 4.40 -2.98
C GLN A 97 10.67 3.19 -3.93
N ILE A 98 9.54 2.96 -4.61
CA ILE A 98 9.38 1.89 -5.61
C ILE A 98 10.39 2.09 -6.75
N GLN A 99 10.50 3.31 -7.27
CA GLN A 99 11.46 3.64 -8.32
C GLN A 99 12.90 3.51 -7.83
N ALA A 100 13.19 3.93 -6.60
CA ALA A 100 14.54 3.97 -6.07
C ALA A 100 15.07 2.62 -5.57
N GLN A 101 14.21 1.71 -5.10
CA GLN A 101 14.60 0.47 -4.42
C GLN A 101 13.96 -0.78 -5.05
N PHE A 102 12.63 -0.83 -5.16
CA PHE A 102 11.92 -2.04 -5.62
C PHE A 102 12.35 -2.45 -7.03
N LEU A 103 12.39 -1.48 -7.96
CA LEU A 103 12.82 -1.74 -9.33
C LEU A 103 14.33 -1.95 -9.51
N LYS A 104 15.15 -1.64 -8.50
CA LYS A 104 16.59 -1.96 -8.52
C LYS A 104 16.88 -3.41 -8.15
N SER A 105 15.94 -4.14 -7.56
CA SER A 105 16.11 -5.57 -7.27
C SER A 105 16.38 -6.39 -8.54
N THR A 106 17.06 -7.53 -8.38
CA THR A 106 17.30 -8.50 -9.44
C THR A 106 16.05 -9.34 -9.75
N PHE A 107 15.14 -9.51 -8.78
CA PHE A 107 13.95 -10.36 -8.85
C PHE A 107 14.26 -11.85 -9.05
N ASN A 108 15.20 -12.39 -8.27
CA ASN A 108 15.70 -13.77 -8.37
C ASN A 108 15.30 -14.67 -7.18
N GLY A 109 14.62 -14.14 -6.17
CA GLY A 109 14.13 -14.93 -5.03
C GLY A 109 12.91 -15.80 -5.36
N ASP A 110 12.58 -16.73 -4.45
CA ASP A 110 11.53 -17.75 -4.64
C ASP A 110 10.11 -17.19 -4.88
N CYS A 111 9.86 -15.95 -4.44
CA CYS A 111 8.60 -15.21 -4.64
C CYS A 111 8.78 -13.97 -5.53
N GLU A 112 9.88 -13.89 -6.28
CA GLU A 112 10.19 -12.74 -7.10
C GLU A 112 10.05 -13.04 -8.58
N LYS A 113 9.41 -12.12 -9.31
CA LYS A 113 9.31 -12.22 -10.77
C LYS A 113 9.19 -10.82 -11.36
N ARG A 114 10.03 -10.52 -12.36
CA ARG A 114 9.92 -9.28 -13.13
C ARG A 114 9.86 -9.59 -14.62
N LYS A 115 8.88 -8.99 -15.30
CA LYS A 115 8.75 -9.05 -16.75
C LYS A 115 8.36 -7.66 -17.27
N PHE A 116 9.15 -7.15 -18.22
CA PHE A 116 8.82 -5.93 -18.96
C PHE A 116 8.39 -6.32 -20.37
N LEU A 117 7.22 -5.85 -20.79
CA LEU A 117 6.66 -6.09 -22.12
C LEU A 117 6.37 -4.74 -22.77
N PHE A 118 6.69 -4.62 -24.06
CA PHE A 118 6.34 -3.47 -24.89
C PHE A 118 5.89 -3.97 -26.27
N GLY A 119 4.98 -3.24 -26.89
CA GLY A 119 4.42 -3.60 -28.20
C GLY A 119 3.28 -2.66 -28.59
N LEU A 120 2.94 -2.68 -29.88
CA LEU A 120 1.80 -1.93 -30.40
C LEU A 120 0.52 -2.72 -30.13
N LEU A 121 -0.45 -2.07 -29.50
CA LEU A 121 -1.73 -2.68 -29.15
C LEU A 121 -2.87 -1.82 -29.70
N SER A 122 -3.95 -2.48 -30.13
CA SER A 122 -5.21 -1.80 -30.40
C SER A 122 -5.81 -1.24 -29.10
N GLU A 123 -6.65 -0.22 -29.22
CA GLU A 123 -7.41 0.31 -28.09
C GLU A 123 -8.24 -0.78 -27.39
N SER A 124 -8.87 -1.66 -28.16
CA SER A 124 -9.63 -2.80 -27.63
C SER A 124 -8.76 -3.74 -26.76
N SER A 125 -7.53 -4.01 -27.19
CA SER A 125 -6.58 -4.84 -26.44
C SER A 125 -6.10 -4.13 -25.17
N ILE A 126 -5.87 -2.82 -25.23
CA ILE A 126 -5.53 -1.99 -24.07
C ILE A 126 -6.64 -2.06 -23.02
N GLN A 127 -7.91 -1.92 -23.43
CA GLN A 127 -9.05 -2.02 -22.50
C GLN A 127 -9.16 -3.40 -21.84
N VAL A 128 -8.86 -4.48 -22.57
CA VAL A 128 -8.80 -5.84 -22.00
C VAL A 128 -7.70 -5.94 -20.94
N LEU A 129 -6.52 -5.41 -21.21
CA LEU A 129 -5.41 -5.41 -20.25
C LEU A 129 -5.71 -4.57 -19.01
N MET A 130 -6.31 -3.39 -19.16
CA MET A 130 -6.75 -2.55 -18.04
C MET A 130 -7.71 -3.30 -17.10
N LYS A 131 -8.71 -4.00 -17.65
CA LYS A 131 -9.63 -4.84 -16.86
C LYS A 131 -8.92 -5.97 -16.12
N LYS A 132 -7.93 -6.61 -16.77
CA LYS A 132 -7.13 -7.67 -16.14
C LYS A 132 -6.27 -7.15 -14.99
N ILE A 133 -5.68 -5.95 -15.13
CA ILE A 133 -4.97 -5.28 -14.04
C ILE A 133 -5.90 -5.08 -12.84
N THR A 134 -7.09 -4.51 -13.05
CA THR A 134 -8.07 -4.34 -11.97
C THR A 134 -8.46 -5.67 -11.32
N THR A 135 -8.64 -6.72 -12.12
CA THR A 135 -8.99 -8.06 -11.62
C THR A 135 -7.89 -8.62 -10.71
N LEU A 136 -6.62 -8.57 -11.15
CA LEU A 136 -5.48 -9.02 -10.37
C LEU A 136 -5.27 -8.18 -9.10
N SER A 137 -5.52 -6.87 -9.16
CA SER A 137 -5.48 -6.01 -7.97
C SER A 137 -6.53 -6.43 -6.93
N ASN A 138 -7.74 -6.78 -7.36
CA ASN A 138 -8.80 -7.25 -6.46
C ASN A 138 -8.45 -8.62 -5.86
N GLU A 139 -7.88 -9.53 -6.66
CA GLU A 139 -7.43 -10.85 -6.20
C GLU A 139 -6.32 -10.74 -5.15
N PHE A 140 -5.37 -9.81 -5.32
CA PHE A 140 -4.36 -9.52 -4.30
C PHE A 140 -4.99 -9.09 -2.97
N SER A 141 -5.96 -8.17 -3.01
CA SER A 141 -6.66 -7.71 -1.80
C SER A 141 -7.42 -8.83 -1.11
N GLU A 142 -8.02 -9.74 -1.89
CA GLU A 142 -8.71 -10.92 -1.38
C GLU A 142 -7.75 -11.88 -0.65
N LEU A 143 -6.65 -12.25 -1.31
CA LEU A 143 -5.61 -13.12 -0.73
C LEU A 143 -5.01 -12.49 0.53
N HIS A 144 -4.70 -11.20 0.50
CA HIS A 144 -4.21 -10.48 1.67
C HIS A 144 -5.19 -10.55 2.85
N ARG A 145 -6.50 -10.41 2.59
CA ARG A 145 -7.52 -10.51 3.63
C ARG A 145 -7.61 -11.92 4.20
N GLN A 146 -7.54 -12.95 3.36
CA GLN A 146 -7.54 -14.35 3.77
C GLN A 146 -6.32 -14.68 4.66
N ASP A 147 -5.13 -14.24 4.24
CA ASP A 147 -3.88 -14.47 4.96
C ASP A 147 -3.77 -13.67 6.25
N SER A 148 -4.57 -12.61 6.42
CA SER A 148 -4.52 -11.75 7.61
C SER A 148 -4.85 -12.46 8.93
N ALA A 149 -5.48 -13.64 8.86
CA ALA A 149 -5.74 -14.51 10.02
C ALA A 149 -4.57 -15.43 10.39
N LEU A 150 -3.55 -15.55 9.52
CA LEU A 150 -2.40 -16.41 9.75
C LEU A 150 -1.39 -15.75 10.72
N PRO A 151 -0.63 -16.56 11.48
CA PRO A 151 0.52 -16.08 12.25
C PRO A 151 1.51 -15.27 11.40
N LEU A 152 2.20 -14.29 12.01
CA LEU A 152 3.14 -13.41 11.28
C LEU A 152 4.29 -14.18 10.62
N ASP A 153 4.78 -15.25 11.24
CA ASP A 153 5.85 -16.11 10.71
C ASP A 153 5.43 -16.96 9.48
N LYS A 154 4.13 -17.00 9.19
CA LYS A 154 3.56 -17.66 7.99
C LYS A 154 3.20 -16.68 6.88
N ARG A 155 3.54 -15.40 7.04
CA ARG A 155 3.22 -14.32 6.11
C ARG A 155 4.50 -13.71 5.55
N HIS A 156 4.44 -13.27 4.30
CA HIS A 156 5.55 -12.59 3.64
C HIS A 156 5.19 -11.13 3.35
N ASN A 157 6.17 -10.24 3.46
CA ASN A 157 6.01 -8.86 3.02
C ASN A 157 6.18 -8.81 1.49
N ILE A 158 5.07 -8.70 0.77
CA ILE A 158 5.03 -8.71 -0.69
C ILE A 158 4.70 -7.32 -1.22
N GLY A 159 5.61 -6.77 -2.02
CA GLY A 159 5.32 -5.63 -2.89
C GLY A 159 4.82 -6.13 -4.24
N PHE A 160 3.60 -5.73 -4.63
CA PHE A 160 3.03 -6.09 -5.93
C PHE A 160 2.72 -4.84 -6.74
N MET A 161 3.40 -4.69 -7.89
CA MET A 161 3.28 -3.52 -8.76
C MET A 161 2.73 -3.92 -10.12
N LEU A 162 1.66 -3.25 -10.54
CA LEU A 162 1.08 -3.33 -11.86
C LEU A 162 1.10 -1.94 -12.49
N ALA A 163 1.56 -1.82 -13.74
CA ALA A 163 1.60 -0.55 -14.44
C ALA A 163 1.34 -0.78 -15.93
N LEU A 164 0.54 0.11 -16.53
CA LEU A 164 0.30 0.16 -17.96
C LEU A 164 0.26 1.63 -18.39
N ARG A 165 1.06 1.98 -19.39
CA ARG A 165 1.06 3.29 -20.03
C ARG A 165 1.58 3.16 -21.46
N PRO A 166 1.29 4.12 -22.34
CA PRO A 166 2.11 4.35 -23.53
C PRO A 166 3.57 4.50 -23.11
N TRP A 167 4.44 3.79 -23.82
CA TRP A 167 5.87 3.77 -23.54
C TRP A 167 6.66 4.07 -24.79
N GLU A 168 7.58 5.02 -24.66
CA GLU A 168 8.61 5.30 -25.64
C GLU A 168 9.92 5.38 -24.88
N LEU A 169 10.95 4.71 -25.39
CA LEU A 169 12.28 4.90 -24.85
C LEU A 169 12.78 6.26 -25.31
N GLU A 170 13.17 7.14 -24.39
CA GLU A 170 13.64 8.50 -24.72
C GLU A 170 14.79 8.49 -25.75
N LYS A 171 15.68 7.49 -25.65
CA LYS A 171 16.77 7.28 -26.61
C LYS A 171 16.29 7.03 -28.05
N PHE A 172 15.05 6.62 -28.25
CA PHE A 172 14.47 6.36 -29.56
C PHE A 172 13.79 7.59 -30.18
N GLN A 173 13.51 8.64 -29.40
CA GLN A 173 12.81 9.83 -29.89
C GLN A 173 13.54 10.52 -31.04
N SER A 174 14.87 10.52 -31.04
CA SER A 174 15.68 11.10 -32.13
C SER A 174 15.55 10.35 -33.46
N PHE A 175 15.06 9.11 -33.44
CA PHE A 175 14.86 8.28 -34.63
C PHE A 175 13.40 8.23 -35.09
N ILE A 176 12.47 8.80 -34.32
CA ILE A 176 11.06 8.90 -34.72
C ILE A 176 10.94 10.01 -35.77
N LYS A 177 10.50 9.63 -36.97
CA LYS A 177 10.22 10.58 -38.04
C LYS A 177 9.05 11.47 -37.62
N LYS A 178 9.30 12.77 -37.46
CA LYS A 178 8.21 13.75 -37.29
C LYS A 178 7.40 13.76 -38.57
N ILE A 179 6.11 13.51 -38.45
CA ILE A 179 5.16 13.66 -39.54
C ILE A 179 4.58 15.06 -39.33
N ASP A 180 4.85 15.96 -40.28
CA ASP A 180 4.27 17.31 -40.35
C ASP A 180 2.76 17.26 -40.66
#